data_AF-A0A7S0DFE9-F1
#
_entry.id   AF-A0A7S0DFE9-F1
#
_cell.length_a   1.000
_cell.length_b   1.000
_cell.length_c   1.000
_cell.angle_alpha   90.00
_cell.angle_beta   90.00
_cell.angle_gamma   90.00
#
_symmetry.space_group_name_H-M   'P 1'
#
loop_
_entity.id
_entity.type
_entity.pdbx_description
1 polymer ?
#
loop_
_entity_poly.entity_id
_entity_poly.type
_entity_poly.pdbx_seq_one_letter_code
_entity_poly.pdbx_strand_id
1 'polypeptide(L)'
;RFLFGGMTKAGFENKGRQYVNDPQAFLFSLRNSSGKGVVKLPVKNNGTNATYTYNNYFAFGGGHDLCIYLGGGGSNYSNLSNTYDSSSISRINKKNFLAGGY
;
A
#
# COMPACT_ATOMS: atom_id res chain seq x y z
N ARG A 1 -13.17 -2.22 -12.51
CA ARG A 1 -12.61 -3.31 -11.66
C ARG A 1 -11.13 -3.03 -11.50
N PHE A 2 -10.61 -2.99 -10.27
CA PHE A 2 -9.21 -2.66 -9.98
C PHE A 2 -8.37 -3.93 -9.83
N LEU A 3 -7.11 -3.89 -10.22
CA LEU A 3 -6.15 -4.97 -9.99
C LEU A 3 -4.84 -4.33 -9.53
N PHE A 4 -4.47 -4.56 -8.29
CA PHE A 4 -3.37 -3.91 -7.60
C PHE A 4 -2.93 -4.75 -6.40
N GLY A 5 -1.81 -4.38 -5.81
CA GLY A 5 -1.30 -5.01 -4.60
C GLY A 5 0.04 -4.43 -4.20
N GLY A 6 0.74 -5.17 -3.35
CA GLY A 6 2.11 -4.87 -2.97
C GLY A 6 2.93 -6.14 -2.86
N MET A 7 4.24 -5.99 -3.09
CA MET A 7 5.23 -7.05 -2.93
C MET A 7 6.19 -6.64 -1.82
N THR A 8 6.52 -7.59 -0.95
CA THR A 8 7.42 -7.40 0.19
C THR A 8 7.95 -8.75 0.67
N LYS A 9 9.11 -8.75 1.33
CA LYS A 9 9.64 -9.90 2.08
C LYS A 9 8.90 -10.15 3.39
N ALA A 10 8.15 -9.17 3.90
CA ALA A 10 7.46 -9.29 5.18
C ALA A 10 6.32 -10.31 5.10
N GLY A 11 6.35 -11.32 5.97
CA GLY A 11 5.26 -12.26 6.13
C GLY A 11 4.09 -11.65 6.90
N PHE A 12 2.87 -12.05 6.53
CA PHE A 12 1.63 -11.64 7.19
C PHE A 12 1.53 -12.15 8.65
N GLU A 13 2.29 -13.18 9.00
CA GLU A 13 2.18 -13.90 10.28
C GLU A 13 2.58 -13.06 11.50
N ASN A 14 3.29 -11.95 11.29
CA ASN A 14 3.56 -10.99 12.35
C ASN A 14 2.28 -10.23 12.69
N LYS A 15 1.59 -10.56 13.79
CA LYS A 15 0.41 -9.80 14.26
C LYS A 15 0.76 -8.69 15.27
N GLY A 16 2.04 -8.53 15.60
CA GLY A 16 2.52 -7.45 16.45
C GLY A 16 2.44 -6.10 15.73
N ARG A 17 2.17 -5.02 16.49
CA ARG A 17 2.18 -3.61 16.06
C ARG A 17 3.58 -3.18 15.58
N GLN A 18 4.06 -3.76 14.49
CA GLN A 18 5.46 -3.68 14.09
C GLN A 18 5.59 -3.25 12.64
N TYR A 19 6.50 -2.30 12.44
CA TYR A 19 6.97 -1.93 11.11
C TYR A 19 8.07 -2.89 10.67
N VAL A 20 8.03 -3.28 9.40
CA VAL A 20 9.11 -4.03 8.75
C VAL A 20 9.74 -3.12 7.69
N ASN A 21 11.07 -3.05 7.75
CA ASN A 21 11.86 -2.35 6.73
C ASN A 21 12.15 -3.31 5.58
N ASP A 22 11.87 -2.86 4.36
CA ASP A 22 12.10 -3.64 3.16
C ASP A 22 12.41 -2.73 1.97
N PRO A 23 13.70 -2.55 1.60
CA PRO A 23 14.10 -1.67 0.50
C PRO A 23 13.66 -2.20 -0.88
N GLN A 24 13.25 -3.46 -0.98
CA GLN A 24 12.77 -4.07 -2.22
C GLN A 24 11.24 -4.04 -2.33
N ALA A 25 10.53 -3.54 -1.32
CA ALA A 25 9.08 -3.46 -1.35
C ALA A 25 8.60 -2.47 -2.42
N PHE A 26 7.46 -2.80 -3.03
CA PHE A 26 6.79 -1.91 -3.97
C PHE A 26 5.28 -2.17 -3.98
N LEU A 27 4.51 -1.13 -4.25
CA LEU A 27 3.11 -1.25 -4.65
C LEU A 27 3.01 -1.34 -6.17
N PHE A 28 1.95 -1.96 -6.67
CA PHE A 28 1.67 -2.01 -8.09
C PHE A 28 0.18 -1.88 -8.38
N SER A 29 -0.14 -1.36 -9.57
CA SER A 29 -1.48 -1.37 -10.14
C SER A 29 -1.38 -1.85 -11.59
N LEU A 30 -2.09 -2.93 -11.93
CA LEU A 30 -2.25 -3.40 -13.29
C LEU A 30 -3.51 -2.81 -13.94
N ARG A 31 -4.51 -2.44 -13.14
CA ARG A 31 -5.75 -1.78 -13.58
C ARG A 31 -6.20 -0.75 -12.54
N ASN A 32 -6.19 0.53 -12.92
CA ASN A 32 -6.55 1.69 -12.09
C ASN A 32 -7.65 2.54 -12.75
N SER A 33 -8.25 3.42 -11.94
CA SER A 33 -9.31 4.36 -12.34
C SER A 33 -8.82 5.47 -13.28
N SER A 34 -7.52 5.76 -13.27
CA SER A 34 -6.94 6.85 -14.06
C SER A 34 -6.57 6.47 -15.50
N GLY A 35 -6.76 5.22 -15.91
CA GLY A 35 -6.40 4.75 -17.26
C GLY A 35 -4.89 4.71 -17.54
N LYS A 36 -4.04 4.83 -16.50
CA LYS A 36 -2.60 5.04 -16.63
C LYS A 36 -1.78 3.77 -16.95
N GLY A 37 -2.46 2.69 -17.35
CA GLY A 37 -1.81 1.39 -17.58
C GLY A 37 -1.20 0.79 -16.31
N VAL A 38 -0.14 -0.01 -16.49
CA VAL A 38 0.59 -0.67 -15.40
C VAL A 38 1.50 0.34 -14.69
N VAL A 39 1.40 0.40 -13.36
CA VAL A 39 2.22 1.27 -12.53
C VAL A 39 2.90 0.46 -11.42
N LYS A 40 4.18 0.76 -11.19
CA LYS A 40 4.97 0.31 -10.05
C LYS A 40 5.35 1.52 -9.20
N LEU A 41 5.09 1.46 -7.90
CA LEU A 41 5.38 2.51 -6.93
C LEU A 41 6.45 1.95 -5.97
N PRO A 42 7.73 2.28 -6.16
CA PRO A 42 8.80 1.79 -5.29
C PRO A 42 8.71 2.41 -3.89
N VAL A 43 9.20 1.71 -2.89
CA VAL A 43 9.36 2.26 -1.54
C VAL A 43 10.43 3.35 -1.51
N LYS A 44 10.21 4.41 -0.72
CA LYS A 44 11.16 5.50 -0.51
C LYS A 44 12.06 5.23 0.70
N ASN A 45 13.03 6.12 0.96
CA ASN A 45 13.81 6.18 2.20
C ASN A 45 14.40 4.81 2.61
N ASN A 46 15.02 4.12 1.66
CA ASN A 46 15.66 2.81 1.85
C ASN A 46 14.75 1.73 2.48
N GLY A 47 13.45 1.78 2.20
CA GLY A 47 12.51 0.76 2.67
C GLY A 47 12.02 0.95 4.10
N THR A 48 12.26 2.11 4.71
CA THR A 48 11.82 2.37 6.09
C THR A 48 10.30 2.34 6.19
N ASN A 49 9.76 1.59 7.17
CA ASN A 49 8.32 1.41 7.40
C ASN A 49 7.58 0.87 6.16
N ALA A 50 8.20 -0.03 5.39
CA ALA A 50 7.64 -0.58 4.16
C ALA A 50 6.29 -1.29 4.38
N THR A 51 6.15 -2.03 5.48
CA THR A 51 4.89 -2.67 5.87
C THR A 51 4.64 -2.52 7.35
N TYR A 52 3.38 -2.68 7.73
CA TYR A 52 2.92 -2.67 9.10
C TYR A 52 1.80 -3.69 9.27
N THR A 53 1.81 -4.35 10.42
CA THR A 53 0.81 -5.35 10.77
C THR A 53 0.17 -4.97 12.09
N TYR A 54 -1.15 -5.10 12.18
CA TYR A 54 -1.83 -4.94 13.45
C TYR A 54 -3.17 -5.66 13.47
N ASN A 55 -3.35 -6.53 14.48
CA ASN A 55 -4.58 -7.28 14.76
C ASN A 55 -5.17 -7.96 13.52
N ASN A 56 -6.07 -7.24 12.84
CA ASN A 56 -6.89 -7.67 11.74
C ASN A 56 -6.60 -6.91 10.44
N TYR A 57 -5.47 -6.21 10.30
CA TYR A 57 -5.06 -5.66 9.02
C TYR A 57 -3.56 -5.75 8.78
N PHE A 58 -3.23 -5.65 7.49
CA PHE A 58 -1.89 -5.49 6.98
C PHE A 58 -1.86 -4.25 6.11
N ALA A 59 -0.86 -3.41 6.33
CA ALA A 59 -0.66 -2.19 5.60
C ALA A 59 0.70 -2.18 4.93
N PHE A 60 0.74 -1.61 3.74
CA PHE A 60 1.96 -1.13 3.12
C PHE A 60 2.13 0.34 3.51
N GLY A 61 3.26 0.67 4.11
CA GLY A 61 3.70 2.05 4.38
C GLY A 61 3.38 2.59 5.77
N GLY A 62 4.24 3.48 6.26
CA GLY A 62 4.22 4.18 7.56
C GLY A 62 3.05 5.14 7.81
N GLY A 63 2.09 5.19 6.89
CA GLY A 63 0.83 5.94 6.99
C GLY A 63 -0.30 5.26 6.23
N HIS A 64 -0.14 3.95 5.98
CA HIS A 64 -1.06 3.09 5.25
C HIS A 64 -1.34 3.57 3.81
N ASP A 65 -0.28 3.59 2.98
CA ASP A 65 -0.42 3.82 1.53
C ASP A 65 -1.42 2.83 0.91
N LEU A 66 -1.42 1.58 1.37
CA LEU A 66 -2.45 0.58 1.12
C LEU A 66 -2.76 -0.20 2.40
N CYS A 67 -4.01 -0.21 2.85
CA CYS A 67 -4.48 -0.97 4.01
C CYS A 67 -5.45 -2.07 3.59
N ILE A 68 -5.21 -3.28 4.08
CA ILE A 68 -6.03 -4.46 3.80
C ILE A 68 -6.48 -5.04 5.14
N TYR A 69 -7.76 -4.90 5.45
CA TYR A 69 -8.41 -5.55 6.57
C TYR A 69 -8.75 -7.00 6.24
N LEU A 70 -8.55 -7.86 7.24
CA LEU A 70 -8.94 -9.25 7.24
C LEU A 70 -10.23 -9.44 8.05
N GLY A 71 -11.04 -10.40 7.61
CA GLY A 71 -12.13 -10.93 8.42
C GLY A 71 -13.26 -9.94 8.75
N GLY A 72 -13.43 -8.87 7.96
CA GLY A 72 -14.58 -7.95 8.08
C GLY A 72 -14.49 -6.90 9.19
N GLY A 73 -13.36 -6.77 9.89
CA GLY A 73 -13.21 -5.77 10.96
C GLY A 73 -12.88 -4.35 10.50
N GLY A 74 -13.10 -4.02 9.22
CA GLY A 74 -12.86 -2.71 8.63
C GLY A 74 -12.92 -2.72 7.09
N SER A 75 -12.81 -1.54 6.49
CA SER A 75 -12.80 -1.36 5.02
C SER A 75 -11.37 -1.20 4.52
N ASN A 76 -11.04 -1.88 3.42
CA ASN A 76 -9.78 -1.68 2.71
C ASN A 76 -9.72 -0.27 2.13
N TYR A 77 -8.55 0.36 2.20
CA TYR A 77 -8.37 1.70 1.64
C TYR A 77 -6.96 1.94 1.12
N SER A 78 -6.80 3.02 0.35
CA SER A 78 -5.49 3.54 -0.04
C SER A 78 -5.32 5.02 0.30
N ASN A 79 -4.10 5.39 0.68
CA ASN A 79 -3.72 6.76 1.00
C ASN A 79 -2.26 7.02 0.56
N LEU A 80 -2.03 7.01 -0.75
CA LEU A 80 -0.70 7.09 -1.33
C LEU A 80 0.01 8.41 -1.01
N SER A 81 1.34 8.33 -0.80
CA SER A 81 2.37 9.40 -0.71
C SER A 81 3.17 9.36 0.58
N ASN A 82 2.88 8.44 1.49
CA ASN A 82 3.60 8.34 2.75
C ASN A 82 4.94 7.65 2.51
N THR A 83 4.92 6.35 2.28
CA THR A 83 6.14 5.52 2.17
C THR A 83 6.46 5.12 0.74
N TYR A 84 5.46 5.02 -0.14
CA TYR A 84 5.67 4.63 -1.53
C TYR A 84 5.70 5.85 -2.45
N ASP A 85 6.57 5.83 -3.45
CA ASP A 85 6.69 6.90 -4.44
C ASP A 85 5.49 6.89 -5.38
N SER A 86 4.63 7.88 -5.21
CA SER A 86 3.46 8.15 -6.03
C SER A 86 3.55 9.49 -6.76
N SER A 87 4.77 9.97 -7.02
CA SER A 87 5.05 11.18 -7.83
C SER A 87 4.38 11.13 -9.20
N SER A 88 4.27 9.93 -9.77
CA SER A 88 3.58 9.71 -11.04
C SER A 88 2.04 9.76 -10.91
N ILE A 89 1.46 9.71 -9.71
CA ILE A 89 0.00 9.70 -9.51
C ILE A 89 -0.49 11.12 -9.26
N SER A 90 -1.51 11.56 -10.01
CA SER A 90 -2.11 12.88 -9.81
C SER A 90 -2.65 13.01 -8.39
N ARG A 91 -2.50 14.20 -7.78
CA ARG A 91 -2.88 14.45 -6.39
C ARG A 91 -4.33 14.04 -6.07
N ILE A 92 -5.24 14.31 -7.00
CA ILE A 92 -6.67 14.00 -6.89
C ILE A 92 -6.96 12.49 -6.86
N ASN A 93 -6.08 11.66 -7.44
CA ASN A 93 -6.30 10.23 -7.56
C ASN A 93 -5.62 9.43 -6.44
N LYS A 94 -4.72 10.01 -5.66
CA LYS A 94 -3.88 9.29 -4.68
C LYS A 94 -4.65 8.47 -3.64
N LYS A 95 -5.86 8.89 -3.27
CA LYS A 95 -6.73 8.15 -2.33
C LYS A 95 -7.50 7.00 -2.97
N ASN A 96 -7.75 7.08 -4.29
CA ASN A 96 -8.65 6.17 -5.02
C ASN A 96 -7.92 5.42 -6.15
N PHE A 97 -6.59 5.47 -6.19
CA PHE A 97 -5.80 4.93 -7.29
C PHE A 97 -5.66 3.40 -7.19
N LEU A 98 -5.49 2.88 -5.97
CA LEU A 98 -5.37 1.45 -5.70
C LEU A 98 -6.70 0.86 -5.21
N ALA A 99 -7.15 1.28 -4.02
CA ALA A 99 -8.37 0.81 -3.36
C ALA A 99 -9.31 1.99 -3.07
N GLY A 100 -10.43 1.73 -2.36
CA GLY A 100 -11.34 2.78 -1.89
C GLY A 100 -10.63 3.85 -1.05
N GLY A 101 -11.26 5.01 -0.89
CA GLY A 101 -10.69 6.12 -0.13
C GLY A 101 -10.78 5.92 1.39
N TYR A 102 -9.80 6.46 2.11
CA TYR A 102 -9.85 6.72 3.56
C TYR A 102 -10.68 7.97 3.87
#